data_AF-A0A9D7WW15-F1
#
_entry.id   AF-A0A9D7WW15-F1
#
_cell.length_a   1.000
_cell.length_b   1.000
_cell.length_c   1.000
_cell.angle_alpha   90.00
_cell.angle_beta   90.00
_cell.angle_gamma   90.00
#
_symmetry.space_group_name_H-M   'P 1'
#
loop_
_entity.id
_entity.type
_entity.pdbx_description
1 polymer ?
#
loop_
_entity_poly.entity_id
_entity_poly.type
_entity_poly.pdbx_seq_one_letter_code
_entity_poly.pdbx_strand_id
1 'polypeptide(L)'
;MSKERPDPVVIGPAGGKLWEFPDALWQKVPALQAIRLRRTVSEQVLPLLYQLDDLYPRPQESKITRIKGMVLKDIEADIPSTILALHLFDIALEQGLLSFTAKGAKKGKKPAPKAPVGSCGMSVDEARQFFLENAARKILKEAGHDPKKLHDMLGNYELKDPSSLNKLKLMARFDPLTISELKDGLRGHMGKLFERDEQYFNVLRKAKPTNFIRPLRTALGKDFSKILEWDGNFIRAVSEGLEHSAKIIALGRGLLDIEDPEIVRALGRWPMEEAIVKDKVKGKKKTYITRIEQVRRQLGDEFRILMNSNAAVIDQAGHWTDEEIEKIKFYVGYINAEVIEALSTLPFAYTISIMEGLWNAMGREFMEQQITTPQGIIALKGIAAKIEDMGTESIVPSKIVGMIENKLFDSHLSQFSK
;
A
#
# COMPACT_ATOMS: atom_id res chain seq x y z
N MET A 1 27.90 23.50 -33.63
CA MET A 1 29.11 23.17 -32.87
C MET A 1 29.00 21.72 -32.45
N SER A 2 30.02 20.92 -32.76
CA SER A 2 29.99 19.45 -32.73
C SER A 2 29.48 18.93 -31.37
N LYS A 3 28.41 18.12 -31.39
CA LYS A 3 28.04 17.26 -30.25
C LYS A 3 29.03 16.10 -30.19
N GLU A 4 30.28 16.41 -29.94
CA GLU A 4 31.32 15.41 -29.72
C GLU A 4 30.97 14.64 -28.45
N ARG A 5 30.93 13.31 -28.59
CA ARG A 5 30.78 12.41 -27.46
C ARG A 5 31.94 12.68 -26.48
N PRO A 6 31.68 12.81 -25.16
CA PRO A 6 32.74 12.99 -24.17
C PRO A 6 33.84 11.93 -24.30
N ASP A 7 35.09 12.34 -24.11
CA ASP A 7 36.21 11.40 -24.10
C ASP A 7 36.12 10.45 -22.90
N PRO A 8 36.35 9.13 -23.08
CA PRO A 8 36.32 8.19 -21.97
C PRO A 8 37.38 8.51 -20.91
N VAL A 9 36.95 8.60 -19.65
CA VAL A 9 37.81 8.79 -18.48
C VAL A 9 38.17 7.44 -17.87
N VAL A 10 39.47 7.14 -17.82
CA VAL A 10 40.01 5.94 -17.16
C VAL A 10 40.69 6.34 -15.87
N ILE A 11 40.12 5.95 -14.73
CA ILE A 11 40.66 6.26 -13.41
C ILE A 11 41.63 5.15 -12.99
N GLY A 12 42.92 5.46 -12.98
CA GLY A 12 43.96 4.48 -12.68
C GLY A 12 45.40 4.98 -12.66
N PRO A 13 46.37 4.07 -12.43
CA PRO A 13 47.75 4.42 -12.12
C PRO A 13 48.49 5.30 -13.14
N ALA A 14 48.10 5.24 -14.41
CA ALA A 14 48.81 5.92 -15.49
C ALA A 14 48.38 7.40 -15.67
N GLY A 15 47.36 7.87 -14.94
CA GLY A 15 46.87 9.26 -15.00
C GLY A 15 46.64 9.90 -13.63
N GLY A 16 47.04 9.23 -12.54
CA GLY A 16 46.78 9.66 -11.17
C GLY A 16 47.95 10.39 -10.51
N LYS A 17 47.65 11.41 -9.69
CA LYS A 17 48.66 12.13 -8.90
C LYS A 17 49.21 11.23 -7.78
N LEU A 18 50.42 11.50 -7.28
CA LEU A 18 51.16 10.65 -6.32
C LEU A 18 50.36 10.22 -5.07
N TRP A 19 49.39 11.03 -4.62
CA TRP A 19 48.51 10.75 -3.48
C TRP A 19 47.39 9.74 -3.78
N GLU A 20 47.25 9.29 -5.04
CA GLU A 20 46.28 8.29 -5.51
C GLU A 20 46.76 6.84 -5.29
N PHE A 21 47.99 6.63 -4.80
CA PHE A 21 48.54 5.30 -4.47
C PHE A 21 48.70 5.07 -2.96
N PRO A 22 47.94 4.16 -2.34
CA PRO A 22 47.85 4.04 -0.89
C PRO A 22 48.84 3.05 -0.26
N ASP A 23 49.38 3.39 0.92
CA ASP A 23 49.93 2.41 1.87
C ASP A 23 48.81 1.56 2.52
N ALA A 24 49.17 0.45 3.16
CA ALA A 24 48.22 -0.51 3.74
C ALA A 24 47.25 0.08 4.80
N LEU A 25 47.63 1.19 5.45
CA LEU A 25 46.86 1.85 6.50
C LEU A 25 45.63 2.58 5.94
N TRP A 26 45.72 3.11 4.72
CA TRP A 26 44.69 3.92 4.07
C TRP A 26 43.49 3.08 3.59
N GLN A 27 43.69 1.78 3.46
CA GLN A 27 42.67 0.83 2.98
C GLN A 27 41.75 0.35 4.11
N LYS A 28 42.14 0.56 5.37
CA LYS A 28 41.40 0.08 6.55
C LYS A 28 40.64 1.18 7.29
N VAL A 29 40.86 2.44 6.92
CA VAL A 29 40.33 3.60 7.64
C VAL A 29 39.21 4.26 6.81
N PRO A 30 37.94 4.11 7.21
CA PRO A 30 36.79 4.64 6.45
C PRO A 30 36.86 6.14 6.19
N ALA A 31 37.37 6.92 7.15
CA ALA A 31 37.53 8.37 7.01
C ALA A 31 38.48 8.74 5.87
N LEU A 32 39.57 7.99 5.68
CA LEU A 32 40.54 8.24 4.62
C LEU A 32 39.99 7.84 3.25
N GLN A 33 39.24 6.73 3.18
CA GLN A 33 38.53 6.32 1.97
C GLN A 33 37.51 7.39 1.52
N ALA A 34 36.73 7.94 2.45
CA ALA A 34 35.75 8.99 2.17
C ALA A 34 36.38 10.29 1.63
N ILE A 35 37.51 10.72 2.19
CA ILE A 35 38.26 11.90 1.71
C ILE A 35 38.73 11.67 0.27
N ARG A 36 39.28 10.49 -0.03
CA ARG A 36 39.76 10.14 -1.37
C ARG A 36 38.63 10.00 -2.37
N LEU A 37 37.51 9.40 -1.97
CA LEU A 37 36.32 9.32 -2.79
C LEU A 37 35.87 10.71 -3.24
N ARG A 38 35.69 11.64 -2.29
CA ARG A 38 35.30 13.03 -2.62
C ARG A 38 36.30 13.72 -3.53
N ARG A 39 37.60 13.51 -3.32
CA ARG A 39 38.64 14.11 -4.16
C ARG A 39 38.66 13.54 -5.57
N THR A 40 38.55 12.22 -5.70
CA THR A 40 38.46 11.52 -6.99
C THR A 40 37.22 11.98 -7.76
N VAL A 41 36.09 12.08 -7.07
CA VAL A 41 34.84 12.57 -7.67
C VAL A 41 35.03 14.01 -8.14
N SER A 42 35.55 14.89 -7.29
CA SER A 42 35.71 16.32 -7.62
C SER A 42 36.71 16.58 -8.76
N GLU A 43 37.83 15.86 -8.81
CA GLU A 43 38.91 16.13 -9.79
C GLU A 43 38.71 15.37 -11.11
N GLN A 44 38.15 14.16 -11.09
CA GLN A 44 38.15 13.26 -12.26
C GLN A 44 36.74 12.90 -12.76
N VAL A 45 35.77 12.68 -11.86
CA VAL A 45 34.41 12.23 -12.27
C VAL A 45 33.53 13.43 -12.62
N LEU A 46 33.53 14.47 -11.80
CA LEU A 46 32.64 15.61 -11.89
C LEU A 46 32.77 16.40 -13.21
N PRO A 47 33.99 16.63 -13.76
CA PRO A 47 34.14 17.25 -15.08
C PRO A 47 33.43 16.48 -16.20
N LEU A 48 33.47 15.14 -16.16
CA LEU A 48 32.75 14.29 -17.11
C LEU A 48 31.24 14.40 -16.92
N LEU A 49 30.77 14.40 -15.67
CA LEU A 49 29.34 14.56 -15.37
C LEU A 49 28.80 15.92 -15.86
N TYR A 50 29.59 17.00 -15.81
CA TYR A 50 29.18 18.29 -16.37
C TYR A 50 28.98 18.26 -17.89
N GLN A 51 29.82 17.52 -18.62
CA GLN A 51 29.66 17.35 -20.07
C GLN A 51 28.41 16.53 -20.39
N LEU A 52 28.12 15.50 -19.59
CA LEU A 52 26.89 14.72 -19.71
C LEU A 52 25.64 15.52 -19.35
N ASP A 53 25.73 16.40 -18.35
CA ASP A 53 24.63 17.28 -17.94
C ASP A 53 24.18 18.23 -19.06
N ASP A 54 25.12 18.70 -19.89
CA ASP A 54 24.80 19.54 -21.07
C ASP A 54 24.10 18.76 -22.20
N LEU A 55 24.37 17.46 -22.29
CA LEU A 55 23.79 16.58 -23.32
C LEU A 55 22.48 15.93 -22.87
N TYR A 56 22.18 15.96 -21.57
CA TYR A 56 21.00 15.34 -20.99
C TYR A 56 19.72 16.07 -21.46
N PRO A 57 18.79 15.38 -22.16
CA PRO A 57 17.60 16.01 -22.71
C PRO A 57 16.67 16.45 -21.58
N ARG A 58 16.18 17.70 -21.67
CA ARG A 58 15.25 18.28 -20.69
C ARG A 58 14.01 18.83 -21.39
N PRO A 59 12.79 18.47 -20.96
CA PRO A 59 11.58 19.17 -21.38
C PRO A 59 11.71 20.67 -21.07
N GLN A 60 11.22 21.53 -21.97
CA GLN A 60 11.37 23.00 -21.89
C GLN A 60 10.83 23.61 -20.58
N GLU A 61 9.97 22.90 -19.85
CA GLU A 61 9.37 23.33 -18.58
C GLU A 61 9.96 22.65 -17.34
N SER A 62 11.01 21.83 -17.47
CA SER A 62 11.57 21.09 -16.33
C SER A 62 12.32 22.00 -15.34
N LYS A 63 11.95 21.95 -14.06
CA LYS A 63 12.65 22.65 -12.95
C LYS A 63 13.92 21.94 -12.46
N ILE A 64 14.47 21.03 -13.25
CA ILE A 64 15.64 20.24 -12.85
C ILE A 64 16.85 21.17 -12.79
N THR A 65 17.54 21.22 -11.65
CA THR A 65 18.77 22.03 -11.47
C THR A 65 19.89 21.50 -12.37
N ARG A 66 20.72 22.36 -12.94
CA ARG A 66 21.97 21.92 -13.61
C ARG A 66 23.03 21.68 -12.55
N ILE A 67 23.79 20.60 -12.70
CA ILE A 67 24.96 20.37 -11.83
C ILE A 67 26.20 21.08 -12.37
N LYS A 68 26.21 21.44 -13.67
CA LYS A 68 27.34 22.15 -14.29
C LYS A 68 27.70 23.43 -13.52
N GLY A 69 28.96 23.50 -13.08
CA GLY A 69 29.52 24.62 -12.34
C GLY A 69 29.30 24.57 -10.82
N MET A 70 28.55 23.60 -10.29
CA MET A 70 28.38 23.40 -8.84
C MET A 70 29.56 22.61 -8.27
N VAL A 71 30.19 23.09 -7.19
CA VAL A 71 31.21 22.29 -6.50
C VAL A 71 30.58 21.07 -5.83
N LEU A 72 31.36 19.99 -5.63
CA LEU A 72 30.86 18.73 -5.05
C LEU A 72 30.13 18.94 -3.71
N LYS A 73 30.59 19.88 -2.88
CA LYS A 73 29.95 20.20 -1.60
C LYS A 73 28.52 20.73 -1.78
N ASP A 74 28.28 21.52 -2.83
CA ASP A 74 26.96 22.09 -3.12
C ASP A 74 26.04 21.04 -3.73
N ILE A 75 26.58 20.17 -4.59
CA ILE A 75 25.85 19.01 -5.12
C ILE A 75 25.42 18.08 -3.99
N GLU A 76 26.33 17.77 -3.06
CA GLU A 76 25.99 16.97 -1.89
C GLU A 76 24.96 17.67 -0.98
N ALA A 77 24.94 19.00 -0.95
CA ALA A 77 24.00 19.78 -0.14
C ALA A 77 22.58 19.81 -0.74
N ASP A 78 22.44 19.66 -2.06
CA ASP A 78 21.16 19.67 -2.75
C ASP A 78 20.75 18.24 -3.19
N ILE A 79 19.67 17.72 -2.61
CA ILE A 79 19.20 16.35 -2.86
C ILE A 79 18.87 16.10 -4.35
N PRO A 80 18.10 16.96 -5.05
CA PRO A 80 17.89 16.82 -6.50
C PRO A 80 19.19 16.76 -7.30
N SER A 81 20.17 17.62 -6.99
CA SER A 81 21.47 17.61 -7.65
C SER A 81 22.26 16.33 -7.38
N THR A 82 22.21 15.80 -6.15
CA THR A 82 22.81 14.49 -5.82
C THR A 82 22.17 13.35 -6.63
N ILE A 83 20.83 13.33 -6.74
CA ILE A 83 20.10 12.31 -7.53
C ILE A 83 20.52 12.39 -9.00
N LEU A 84 20.56 13.59 -9.58
CA LEU A 84 20.97 13.79 -10.97
C LEU A 84 22.42 13.37 -11.20
N ALA A 85 23.34 13.75 -10.31
CA ALA A 85 24.75 13.38 -10.41
C ALA A 85 24.96 11.85 -10.37
N LEU A 86 24.22 11.13 -9.51
CA LEU A 86 24.26 9.67 -9.46
C LEU A 86 23.69 9.03 -10.71
N HIS A 87 22.61 9.59 -11.27
CA HIS A 87 22.03 9.10 -12.52
C HIS A 87 22.97 9.30 -13.72
N LEU A 88 23.59 10.48 -13.84
CA LEU A 88 24.59 10.75 -14.88
C LEU A 88 25.84 9.86 -14.72
N PHE A 89 26.21 9.53 -13.49
CA PHE A 89 27.28 8.58 -13.20
C PHE A 89 26.96 7.17 -13.69
N ASP A 90 25.73 6.69 -13.49
CA ASP A 90 25.28 5.39 -14.00
C ASP A 90 25.33 5.35 -15.53
N ILE A 91 24.81 6.41 -16.18
CA ILE A 91 24.90 6.57 -17.64
C ILE A 91 26.36 6.54 -18.10
N ALA A 92 27.27 7.22 -17.40
CA ALA A 92 28.68 7.24 -17.75
C ALA A 92 29.32 5.85 -17.69
N LEU A 93 28.94 5.03 -16.70
CA LEU A 93 29.42 3.65 -16.56
C LEU A 93 28.84 2.72 -17.64
N GLU A 94 27.53 2.79 -17.88
CA GLU A 94 26.83 1.98 -18.89
C GLU A 94 27.35 2.26 -20.29
N GLN A 95 27.58 3.54 -20.62
CA GLN A 95 28.10 3.95 -21.92
C GLN A 95 29.62 3.76 -22.08
N GLY A 96 30.30 3.25 -21.03
CA GLY A 96 31.75 3.05 -21.02
C GLY A 96 32.56 4.35 -21.07
N LEU A 97 31.94 5.49 -20.77
CA LEU A 97 32.60 6.80 -20.68
C LEU A 97 33.40 6.94 -19.39
N LEU A 98 33.05 6.17 -18.36
CA LEU A 98 33.81 6.09 -17.13
C LEU A 98 34.24 4.64 -16.90
N SER A 99 35.53 4.44 -16.62
CA SER A 99 36.03 3.13 -16.22
C SER A 99 37.06 3.25 -15.10
N PHE A 100 37.01 2.28 -14.19
CA PHE A 100 37.96 2.19 -13.09
C PHE A 100 38.95 1.06 -13.37
N THR A 101 40.17 1.21 -12.89
CA THR A 101 41.17 0.14 -12.93
C THR A 101 41.18 -0.65 -11.62
N ALA A 102 41.26 -1.99 -11.74
CA ALA A 102 41.33 -2.87 -10.58
C ALA A 102 42.69 -2.78 -9.88
N LYS A 103 42.70 -2.96 -8.55
CA LYS A 103 43.93 -3.06 -7.75
C LYS A 103 44.84 -4.18 -8.28
N GLY A 104 46.09 -3.84 -8.63
CA GLY A 104 47.11 -4.81 -9.05
C GLY A 104 46.91 -5.45 -10.43
N ALA A 105 45.93 -5.01 -11.22
CA ALA A 105 45.75 -5.51 -12.58
C ALA A 105 46.79 -4.91 -13.53
N LYS A 106 47.45 -5.77 -14.33
CA LYS A 106 48.11 -5.34 -15.58
C LYS A 106 47.07 -4.59 -16.43
N LYS A 107 47.48 -3.47 -17.04
CA LYS A 107 46.65 -2.51 -17.81
C LYS A 107 45.44 -3.17 -18.49
N GLY A 108 44.23 -2.65 -18.22
CA GLY A 108 43.04 -2.89 -19.04
C GLY A 108 41.98 -3.85 -18.50
N LYS A 109 42.15 -4.48 -17.32
CA LYS A 109 41.07 -5.30 -16.73
C LYS A 109 40.14 -4.45 -15.85
N LYS A 110 38.84 -4.46 -16.18
CA LYS A 110 37.77 -3.89 -15.35
C LYS A 110 37.79 -4.56 -13.96
N PRO A 111 37.64 -3.80 -12.85
CA PRO A 111 37.46 -4.38 -11.53
C PRO A 111 36.21 -5.27 -11.53
N ALA A 112 36.27 -6.38 -10.81
CA ALA A 112 35.07 -7.12 -10.47
C ALA A 112 34.10 -6.19 -9.71
N PRO A 113 32.78 -6.37 -9.81
CA PRO A 113 31.79 -5.44 -9.22
C PRO A 113 32.03 -5.12 -7.74
N LYS A 114 32.50 -6.12 -6.97
CA LYS A 114 32.81 -6.01 -5.53
C LYS A 114 34.28 -5.68 -5.22
N ALA A 115 35.13 -5.53 -6.23
CA ALA A 115 36.54 -5.25 -6.02
C ALA A 115 36.75 -3.75 -5.76
N PRO A 116 37.58 -3.39 -4.76
CA PRO A 116 37.88 -2.00 -4.50
C PRO A 116 38.65 -1.38 -5.68
N VAL A 117 38.24 -0.17 -6.06
CA VAL A 117 38.93 0.61 -7.10
C VAL A 117 40.18 1.26 -6.51
N GLY A 118 41.24 1.39 -7.33
CA GLY A 118 42.53 1.91 -6.86
C GLY A 118 42.48 3.34 -6.31
N SER A 119 41.55 4.16 -6.80
CA SER A 119 41.46 5.59 -6.49
C SER A 119 40.97 5.89 -5.06
N CYS A 120 39.91 5.22 -4.60
CA CYS A 120 39.33 5.46 -3.27
C CYS A 120 39.39 4.26 -2.32
N GLY A 121 39.75 3.06 -2.81
CA GLY A 121 39.81 1.85 -1.99
C GLY A 121 38.44 1.29 -1.59
N MET A 122 37.35 1.82 -2.16
CA MET A 122 35.99 1.31 -2.08
C MET A 122 35.61 0.66 -3.41
N SER A 123 34.66 -0.27 -3.40
CA SER A 123 33.97 -0.69 -4.62
C SER A 123 33.09 0.44 -5.16
N VAL A 124 32.66 0.33 -6.42
CA VAL A 124 31.73 1.30 -7.03
C VAL A 124 30.40 1.34 -6.26
N ASP A 125 29.91 0.18 -5.83
CA ASP A 125 28.68 0.05 -5.05
C ASP A 125 28.80 0.72 -3.67
N GLU A 126 29.92 0.52 -2.96
CA GLU A 126 30.19 1.18 -1.67
C GLU A 126 30.30 2.71 -1.82
N ALA A 127 30.94 3.19 -2.90
CA ALA A 127 31.04 4.61 -3.18
C ALA A 127 29.66 5.23 -3.47
N ARG A 128 28.80 4.54 -4.23
CA ARG A 128 27.42 4.95 -4.48
C ARG A 128 26.60 4.99 -3.19
N GLN A 129 26.67 3.92 -2.39
CA GLN A 129 26.00 3.83 -1.09
C GLN A 129 26.41 4.98 -0.17
N PHE A 130 27.68 5.38 -0.15
CA PHE A 130 28.18 6.50 0.64
C PHE A 130 27.45 7.82 0.32
N PHE A 131 27.26 8.15 -0.96
CA PHE A 131 26.54 9.37 -1.36
C PHE A 131 25.04 9.28 -1.07
N LEU A 132 24.42 8.12 -1.31
CA LEU A 132 23.01 7.89 -1.00
C LEU A 132 22.72 7.98 0.49
N GLU A 133 23.54 7.37 1.35
CA GLU A 133 23.39 7.46 2.80
C GLU A 133 23.60 8.88 3.32
N ASN A 134 24.57 9.62 2.78
CA ASN A 134 24.79 11.01 3.18
C ASN A 134 23.59 11.89 2.80
N ALA A 135 23.03 11.71 1.60
CA ALA A 135 21.80 12.40 1.20
C ALA A 135 20.62 12.01 2.10
N ALA A 136 20.46 10.72 2.42
CA ALA A 136 19.43 10.22 3.31
C ALA A 136 19.54 10.79 4.74
N ARG A 137 20.75 10.84 5.30
CA ARG A 137 21.02 11.47 6.61
C ARG A 137 20.68 12.96 6.62
N LYS A 138 20.91 13.67 5.51
CA LYS A 138 20.50 15.08 5.36
C LYS A 138 18.99 15.23 5.30
N ILE A 139 18.28 14.40 4.54
CA ILE A 139 16.81 14.39 4.50
C ILE A 139 16.23 14.27 5.90
N LEU A 140 16.76 13.34 6.71
CA LEU A 140 16.33 13.19 8.10
C LEU A 140 16.60 14.43 8.94
N LYS A 141 17.80 15.02 8.82
CA LYS A 141 18.17 16.24 9.53
C LYS A 141 17.26 17.41 9.18
N GLU A 142 16.97 17.61 7.90
CA GLU A 142 16.06 18.67 7.41
C GLU A 142 14.63 18.48 7.89
N ALA A 143 14.19 17.23 8.02
CA ALA A 143 12.89 16.89 8.59
C ALA A 143 12.84 16.93 10.13
N GLY A 144 13.94 17.29 10.81
CA GLY A 144 14.01 17.38 12.26
C GLY A 144 14.28 16.06 13.00
N HIS A 145 14.63 14.99 12.28
CA HIS A 145 14.98 13.69 12.87
C HIS A 145 16.49 13.57 13.12
N ASP A 146 16.88 12.68 14.05
CA ASP A 146 18.30 12.36 14.29
C ASP A 146 18.87 11.53 13.12
N PRO A 147 19.90 12.00 12.41
CA PRO A 147 20.54 11.26 11.30
C PRO A 147 21.12 9.91 11.70
N LYS A 148 21.38 9.67 12.99
CA LYS A 148 21.85 8.36 13.47
C LYS A 148 20.78 7.28 13.39
N LYS A 149 19.50 7.66 13.41
CA LYS A 149 18.35 6.75 13.30
C LYS A 149 18.00 6.34 11.87
N LEU A 150 18.87 6.63 10.89
CA LEU A 150 18.62 6.27 9.49
C LEU A 150 18.35 4.76 9.33
N HIS A 151 19.20 3.92 9.91
CA HIS A 151 19.01 2.47 9.83
C HIS A 151 17.74 1.99 10.55
N ASP A 152 17.32 2.69 11.62
CA ASP A 152 16.03 2.40 12.27
C ASP A 152 14.83 2.67 11.34
N MET A 153 14.91 3.73 10.52
CA MET A 153 13.85 4.11 9.58
C MET A 153 13.85 3.25 8.31
N LEU A 154 15.04 2.88 7.81
CA LEU A 154 15.17 1.99 6.66
C LEU A 154 14.88 0.53 7.02
N GLY A 155 15.11 0.13 8.27
CA GLY A 155 15.09 -1.27 8.68
C GLY A 155 16.12 -2.06 7.87
N ASN A 156 15.67 -3.12 7.20
CA ASN A 156 16.51 -3.96 6.34
C ASN A 156 16.65 -3.44 4.89
N TYR A 157 16.14 -2.25 4.58
CA TYR A 157 16.19 -1.70 3.22
C TYR A 157 17.55 -1.10 2.89
N GLU A 158 18.13 -1.56 1.78
CA GLU A 158 19.34 -0.98 1.20
C GLU A 158 18.97 0.08 0.15
N LEU A 159 19.42 1.31 0.36
CA LEU A 159 19.24 2.42 -0.59
C LEU A 159 20.11 2.20 -1.84
N LYS A 160 19.61 1.42 -2.81
CA LYS A 160 20.31 1.20 -4.08
C LYS A 160 19.92 2.21 -5.15
N ASP A 161 18.64 2.57 -5.21
CA ASP A 161 18.10 3.47 -6.22
C ASP A 161 18.04 4.93 -5.71
N PRO A 162 18.63 5.91 -6.42
CA PRO A 162 18.47 7.33 -6.13
C PRO A 162 17.00 7.78 -6.02
N SER A 163 16.06 7.14 -6.73
CA SER A 163 14.64 7.48 -6.64
C SER A 163 14.06 7.24 -5.24
N SER A 164 14.64 6.30 -4.47
CA SER A 164 14.23 5.98 -3.10
C SER A 164 14.46 7.15 -2.12
N LEU A 165 15.34 8.10 -2.45
CA LEU A 165 15.53 9.32 -1.66
C LEU A 165 14.27 10.20 -1.65
N ASN A 166 13.50 10.23 -2.74
CA ASN A 166 12.22 10.95 -2.77
C ASN A 166 11.19 10.29 -1.85
N LYS A 167 11.12 8.95 -1.84
CA LYS A 167 10.25 8.21 -0.91
C LYS A 167 10.69 8.38 0.54
N LEU A 168 12.00 8.41 0.81
CA LEU A 168 12.52 8.73 2.14
C LEU A 168 12.11 10.14 2.57
N LYS A 169 12.12 11.12 1.66
CA LYS A 169 11.66 12.49 1.94
C LYS A 169 10.17 12.54 2.29
N LEU A 170 9.33 11.70 1.67
CA LEU A 170 7.93 11.56 2.05
C LEU A 170 7.78 10.93 3.44
N MET A 171 8.50 9.84 3.70
CA MET A 171 8.46 9.12 4.98
C MET A 171 9.02 9.95 6.15
N ALA A 172 10.07 10.75 5.91
CA ALA A 172 10.66 11.63 6.92
C ALA A 172 9.68 12.71 7.39
N ARG A 173 8.64 13.02 6.61
CA ARG A 173 7.57 13.95 6.98
C ARG A 173 6.43 13.30 7.77
N PHE A 174 6.53 11.99 8.08
CA PHE A 174 5.55 11.35 8.94
C PHE A 174 5.68 11.85 10.37
N ASP A 175 4.56 11.86 11.07
CA ASP A 175 4.56 12.08 12.51
C ASP A 175 5.42 11.00 13.21
N PRO A 176 6.25 11.34 14.22
CA PRO A 176 7.07 10.36 14.92
C PRO A 176 6.28 9.19 15.50
N LEU A 177 5.03 9.41 15.91
CA LEU A 177 4.16 8.35 16.41
C LEU A 177 3.73 7.41 15.28
N THR A 178 3.46 7.94 14.08
CA THR A 178 3.20 7.10 12.90
C THR A 178 4.38 6.18 12.61
N ILE A 179 5.61 6.71 12.65
CA ILE A 179 6.83 5.89 12.45
C ILE A 179 6.96 4.83 13.54
N SER A 180 6.71 5.18 14.80
CA SER A 180 6.76 4.23 15.92
C SER A 180 5.75 3.09 15.76
N GLU A 181 4.48 3.42 15.47
CA GLU A 181 3.42 2.42 15.29
C GLU A 181 3.67 1.52 14.07
N LEU A 182 4.19 2.08 12.97
CA LEU A 182 4.60 1.31 11.80
C LEU A 182 5.79 0.39 12.12
N LYS A 183 6.80 0.87 12.86
CA LYS A 183 7.95 0.06 13.27
C LYS A 183 7.50 -1.13 14.12
N ASP A 184 6.66 -0.87 15.12
CA ASP A 184 6.15 -1.90 16.04
C ASP A 184 5.24 -2.91 15.32
N GLY A 185 4.44 -2.44 14.36
CA GLY A 185 3.54 -3.27 13.58
C GLY A 185 4.23 -4.11 12.51
N LEU A 186 5.15 -3.52 11.73
CA LEU A 186 5.80 -4.16 10.59
C LEU A 186 6.98 -5.06 10.98
N ARG A 187 7.48 -4.98 12.21
CA ARG A 187 8.48 -5.91 12.79
C ARG A 187 9.68 -6.20 11.86
N GLY A 188 10.34 -5.14 11.39
CA GLY A 188 11.51 -5.25 10.49
C GLY A 188 11.19 -5.19 9.00
N HIS A 189 9.91 -5.21 8.61
CA HIS A 189 9.47 -5.03 7.22
C HIS A 189 9.25 -3.55 6.83
N MET A 190 9.72 -2.60 7.64
CA MET A 190 9.60 -1.16 7.34
C MET A 190 10.13 -0.80 5.95
N GLY A 191 11.20 -1.49 5.53
CA GLY A 191 11.80 -1.35 4.22
C GLY A 191 10.88 -1.59 3.03
N LYS A 192 9.87 -2.46 3.18
CA LYS A 192 8.91 -2.76 2.11
C LYS A 192 7.97 -1.60 1.81
N LEU A 193 7.88 -0.59 2.69
CA LEU A 193 7.16 0.65 2.38
C LEU A 193 7.75 1.36 1.16
N PHE A 194 9.07 1.26 0.94
CA PHE A 194 9.74 1.87 -0.21
C PHE A 194 9.31 1.24 -1.54
N GLU A 195 8.68 0.07 -1.54
CA GLU A 195 8.13 -0.56 -2.74
C GLU A 195 6.75 0.01 -3.11
N ARG A 196 6.07 0.70 -2.17
CA ARG A 196 4.72 1.25 -2.39
C ARG A 196 4.74 2.53 -3.24
N ASP A 197 3.59 2.85 -3.81
CA ASP A 197 3.37 4.05 -4.62
C ASP A 197 3.29 5.34 -3.77
N GLU A 198 3.35 6.50 -4.43
CA GLU A 198 3.29 7.80 -3.75
C GLU A 198 1.93 8.05 -3.07
N GLN A 199 0.84 7.50 -3.61
CA GLN A 199 -0.50 7.64 -3.05
C GLN A 199 -0.56 7.01 -1.65
N TYR A 200 0.01 5.82 -1.49
CA TYR A 200 0.12 5.10 -0.23
C TYR A 200 0.85 5.94 0.84
N PHE A 201 1.98 6.55 0.50
CA PHE A 201 2.70 7.45 1.41
C PHE A 201 1.88 8.70 1.76
N ASN A 202 1.15 9.26 0.80
CA ASN A 202 0.31 10.43 1.04
C ASN A 202 -0.86 10.14 1.98
N VAL A 203 -1.46 8.95 1.90
CA VAL A 203 -2.48 8.51 2.84
C VAL A 203 -1.90 8.37 4.24
N LEU A 204 -0.80 7.62 4.39
CA LEU A 204 -0.13 7.45 5.69
C LEU A 204 0.32 8.77 6.32
N ARG A 205 0.74 9.74 5.51
CA ARG A 205 1.14 11.07 5.97
C ARG A 205 -0.04 11.87 6.54
N LYS A 206 -1.22 11.76 5.92
CA LYS A 206 -2.43 12.46 6.35
C LYS A 206 -3.16 11.74 7.49
N ALA A 207 -2.93 10.44 7.62
CA ALA A 207 -3.57 9.62 8.63
C ALA A 207 -3.15 10.04 10.05
N LYS A 208 -4.14 10.11 10.96
CA LYS A 208 -3.89 10.38 12.38
C LYS A 208 -3.35 9.11 13.05
N PRO A 209 -2.12 9.10 13.61
CA PRO A 209 -1.52 7.88 14.14
C PRO A 209 -2.38 7.17 15.20
N THR A 210 -3.02 7.93 16.09
CA THR A 210 -3.87 7.39 17.18
C THR A 210 -5.22 6.87 16.72
N ASN A 211 -5.76 7.39 15.62
CA ASN A 211 -7.12 7.08 15.18
C ASN A 211 -7.14 6.11 13.99
N PHE A 212 -6.02 5.97 13.29
CA PHE A 212 -5.91 5.12 12.10
C PHE A 212 -4.86 4.01 12.29
N ILE A 213 -3.58 4.36 12.39
CA ILE A 213 -2.48 3.38 12.39
C ILE A 213 -2.50 2.47 13.62
N ARG A 214 -2.65 3.05 14.82
CA ARG A 214 -2.71 2.27 16.07
C ARG A 214 -3.94 1.34 16.12
N PRO A 215 -5.16 1.80 15.82
CA PRO A 215 -6.33 0.93 15.70
C PRO A 215 -6.14 -0.16 14.67
N LEU A 216 -5.55 0.14 13.50
CA LEU A 216 -5.26 -0.85 12.47
C LEU A 216 -4.28 -1.91 12.96
N ARG A 217 -3.21 -1.50 13.66
CA ARG A 217 -2.26 -2.42 14.32
C ARG A 217 -2.93 -3.29 15.37
N THR A 218 -3.85 -2.71 16.14
CA THR A 218 -4.60 -3.43 17.17
C THR A 218 -5.56 -4.44 16.56
N ALA A 219 -6.28 -4.04 15.52
CA ALA A 219 -7.27 -4.85 14.80
C ALA A 219 -6.63 -6.05 14.08
N LEU A 220 -5.51 -5.84 13.39
CA LEU A 220 -4.83 -6.87 12.61
C LEU A 220 -3.85 -7.71 13.45
N GLY A 221 -3.25 -7.12 14.48
CA GLY A 221 -2.35 -7.81 15.39
C GLY A 221 -1.10 -8.34 14.68
N LYS A 222 -0.95 -9.68 14.62
CA LYS A 222 0.18 -10.34 13.94
C LYS A 222 0.16 -10.15 12.43
N ASP A 223 -1.04 -9.94 11.86
CA ASP A 223 -1.25 -9.79 10.42
C ASP A 223 -1.13 -8.34 9.95
N PHE A 224 -0.70 -7.41 10.81
CA PHE A 224 -0.55 -6.00 10.43
C PHE A 224 0.43 -5.79 9.26
N SER A 225 1.42 -6.66 9.08
CA SER A 225 2.33 -6.58 7.93
C SER A 225 1.63 -6.73 6.58
N LYS A 226 0.42 -7.32 6.53
CA LYS A 226 -0.37 -7.45 5.30
C LYS A 226 -0.88 -6.13 4.75
N ILE A 227 -0.87 -5.03 5.51
CA ILE A 227 -1.19 -3.70 4.96
C ILE A 227 -0.24 -3.33 3.81
N LEU A 228 0.96 -3.91 3.80
CA LEU A 228 1.93 -3.72 2.71
C LEU A 228 1.46 -4.33 1.40
N GLU A 229 0.48 -5.22 1.40
CA GLU A 229 -0.09 -5.83 0.18
C GLU A 229 -1.15 -4.91 -0.44
N TRP A 230 -1.67 -3.93 0.32
CA TRP A 230 -2.66 -2.99 -0.16
C TRP A 230 -2.07 -1.98 -1.14
N ASP A 231 -2.87 -1.63 -2.14
CA ASP A 231 -2.57 -0.53 -3.04
C ASP A 231 -2.94 0.84 -2.42
N GLY A 232 -2.56 1.91 -3.11
CA GLY A 232 -2.85 3.27 -2.66
C GLY A 232 -4.35 3.62 -2.62
N ASN A 233 -5.21 2.94 -3.39
CA ASN A 233 -6.66 3.21 -3.42
C ASN A 233 -7.36 2.54 -2.24
N PHE A 234 -7.00 1.30 -1.93
CA PHE A 234 -7.56 0.54 -0.82
C PHE A 234 -7.21 1.19 0.52
N ILE A 235 -5.93 1.50 0.79
CA ILE A 235 -5.56 2.16 2.06
C ILE A 235 -6.23 3.54 2.21
N ARG A 236 -6.46 4.24 1.09
CA ARG A 236 -7.21 5.49 1.07
C ARG A 236 -8.67 5.26 1.46
N ALA A 237 -9.32 4.25 0.90
CA ALA A 237 -10.70 3.89 1.25
C ALA A 237 -10.82 3.50 2.74
N VAL A 238 -9.86 2.76 3.29
CA VAL A 238 -9.81 2.47 4.74
C VAL A 238 -9.66 3.75 5.56
N SER A 239 -8.78 4.67 5.14
CA SER A 239 -8.57 5.93 5.87
C SER A 239 -9.74 6.91 5.79
N GLU A 240 -10.46 6.95 4.67
CA GLU A 240 -11.59 7.85 4.44
C GLU A 240 -12.91 7.25 4.96
N GLY A 241 -13.17 5.97 4.67
CA GLY A 241 -14.39 5.28 5.08
C GLY A 241 -14.42 4.93 6.57
N LEU A 242 -13.31 4.42 7.12
CA LEU A 242 -13.22 4.05 8.54
C LEU A 242 -12.57 5.17 9.36
N GLU A 243 -13.09 6.39 9.23
CA GLU A 243 -12.55 7.61 9.86
C GLU A 243 -12.41 7.54 11.39
N HIS A 244 -13.19 6.65 12.03
CA HIS A 244 -13.21 6.47 13.47
C HIS A 244 -12.59 5.12 13.89
N SER A 245 -11.72 5.16 14.90
CA SER A 245 -10.98 3.99 15.40
C SER A 245 -11.87 2.80 15.78
N ALA A 246 -13.08 3.08 16.30
CA ALA A 246 -14.04 2.06 16.67
C ALA A 246 -14.48 1.20 15.47
N LYS A 247 -14.64 1.79 14.26
CA LYS A 247 -15.01 1.05 13.05
C LYS A 247 -13.90 0.11 12.60
N ILE A 248 -12.64 0.57 12.66
CA ILE A 248 -11.46 -0.25 12.35
C ILE A 248 -11.37 -1.45 13.32
N ILE A 249 -11.54 -1.20 14.62
CA ILE A 249 -11.53 -2.23 15.66
C ILE A 249 -12.67 -3.24 15.46
N ALA A 250 -13.88 -2.74 15.17
CA ALA A 250 -15.07 -3.55 14.96
C ALA A 250 -14.93 -4.50 13.76
N LEU A 251 -14.35 -4.02 12.66
CA LEU A 251 -14.10 -4.85 11.48
C LEU A 251 -12.96 -5.85 11.71
N GLY A 252 -11.92 -5.43 12.44
CA GLY A 252 -10.86 -6.33 12.88
C GLY A 252 -10.09 -6.94 11.71
N ARG A 253 -9.86 -8.26 11.76
CA ARG A 253 -9.21 -9.02 10.68
C ARG A 253 -10.08 -9.17 9.42
N GLY A 254 -11.39 -8.92 9.51
CA GLY A 254 -12.26 -8.93 8.33
C GLY A 254 -11.86 -7.91 7.28
N LEU A 255 -11.10 -6.87 7.67
CA LEU A 255 -10.46 -5.93 6.73
C LEU A 255 -9.57 -6.60 5.68
N LEU A 256 -8.98 -7.75 6.02
CA LEU A 256 -8.08 -8.49 5.12
C LEU A 256 -8.85 -9.34 4.11
N ASP A 257 -10.14 -9.58 4.36
CA ASP A 257 -11.01 -10.39 3.51
C ASP A 257 -11.69 -9.51 2.43
N ILE A 258 -11.53 -8.17 2.49
CA ILE A 258 -12.15 -7.23 1.55
C ILE A 258 -11.18 -6.93 0.41
N GLU A 259 -11.60 -7.19 -0.82
CA GLU A 259 -10.83 -6.87 -2.04
C GLU A 259 -11.22 -5.52 -2.65
N ASP A 260 -12.52 -5.18 -2.64
CA ASP A 260 -13.04 -3.95 -3.25
C ASP A 260 -12.98 -2.74 -2.28
N PRO A 261 -12.26 -1.66 -2.62
CA PRO A 261 -12.26 -0.42 -1.85
C PRO A 261 -13.65 0.18 -1.60
N GLU A 262 -14.62 0.01 -2.51
CA GLU A 262 -15.96 0.56 -2.34
C GLU A 262 -16.74 -0.11 -1.20
N ILE A 263 -16.48 -1.38 -0.91
CA ILE A 263 -17.04 -2.08 0.26
C ILE A 263 -16.59 -1.40 1.55
N VAL A 264 -15.32 -0.98 1.63
CA VAL A 264 -14.80 -0.26 2.81
C VAL A 264 -15.49 1.10 2.97
N ARG A 265 -15.75 1.80 1.87
CA ARG A 265 -16.48 3.09 1.91
C ARG A 265 -17.94 2.89 2.32
N ALA A 266 -18.59 1.83 1.84
CA ALA A 266 -19.94 1.45 2.20
C ALA A 266 -20.05 1.14 3.71
N LEU A 267 -19.15 0.31 4.25
CA LEU A 267 -19.03 0.07 5.70
C LEU A 267 -18.77 1.37 6.48
N GLY A 268 -18.02 2.29 5.87
CA GLY A 268 -17.79 3.62 6.41
C GLY A 268 -19.07 4.44 6.63
N ARG A 269 -20.12 4.23 5.83
CA ARG A 269 -21.41 4.92 5.97
C ARG A 269 -22.29 4.36 7.08
N TRP A 270 -21.95 3.20 7.64
CA TRP A 270 -22.76 2.57 8.68
C TRP A 270 -22.79 3.40 9.97
N PRO A 271 -23.93 3.42 10.68
CA PRO A 271 -24.12 4.26 11.85
C PRO A 271 -23.24 3.81 13.03
N MET A 272 -22.96 4.77 13.90
CA MET A 272 -22.20 4.59 15.13
C MET A 272 -22.84 5.43 16.23
N GLU A 273 -23.03 4.83 17.39
CA GLU A 273 -23.63 5.47 18.55
C GLU A 273 -22.62 5.59 19.69
N GLU A 274 -22.66 6.71 20.41
CA GLU A 274 -21.87 6.89 21.62
C GLU A 274 -22.64 6.30 22.82
N ALA A 275 -22.03 5.35 23.51
CA ALA A 275 -22.59 4.71 24.69
C ALA A 275 -21.72 4.99 25.92
N ILE A 276 -22.34 5.23 27.08
CA ILE A 276 -21.62 5.41 28.34
C ILE A 276 -21.64 4.08 29.09
N VAL A 277 -20.51 3.39 29.12
CA VAL A 277 -20.37 2.12 29.85
C VAL A 277 -19.74 2.38 31.21
N LYS A 278 -20.28 1.71 32.25
CA LYS A 278 -19.67 1.72 33.57
C LYS A 278 -18.42 0.84 33.57
N ASP A 279 -17.26 1.46 33.68
CA ASP A 279 -15.98 0.78 33.81
C ASP A 279 -15.69 0.57 35.30
N LYS A 280 -15.38 -0.68 35.71
CA LYS A 280 -15.11 -1.02 37.11
C LYS A 280 -13.90 -0.26 37.69
N VAL A 281 -12.99 0.23 36.84
CA VAL A 281 -11.75 0.90 37.26
C VAL A 281 -11.83 2.43 37.11
N LYS A 282 -12.49 2.93 36.05
CA LYS A 282 -12.57 4.38 35.74
C LYS A 282 -13.95 5.00 35.96
N GLY A 283 -14.92 4.26 36.48
CA GLY A 283 -16.28 4.73 36.75
C GLY A 283 -17.14 4.75 35.50
N LYS A 284 -17.07 5.83 34.69
CA LYS A 284 -17.81 5.97 33.42
C LYS A 284 -16.85 6.17 32.27
N LYS A 285 -16.90 5.30 31.26
CA LYS A 285 -16.10 5.41 30.04
C LYS A 285 -17.04 5.58 28.84
N LYS A 286 -16.80 6.61 28.03
CA LYS A 286 -17.43 6.76 26.72
C LYS A 286 -16.89 5.65 25.81
N THR A 287 -17.79 4.84 25.26
CA THR A 287 -17.50 3.81 24.27
C THR A 287 -18.34 4.11 23.03
N TYR A 288 -17.95 3.53 21.91
CA TYR A 288 -18.72 3.66 20.68
C TYR A 288 -19.21 2.28 20.30
N ILE A 289 -20.51 2.17 20.06
CA ILE A 289 -21.13 0.95 19.53
C ILE A 289 -21.31 1.20 18.03
N THR A 290 -20.69 0.35 17.22
CA THR A 290 -20.77 0.48 15.76
C THR A 290 -21.76 -0.52 15.22
N ARG A 291 -22.49 -0.17 14.15
CA ARG A 291 -23.35 -1.14 13.47
C ARG A 291 -22.54 -2.31 12.90
N ILE A 292 -21.29 -2.06 12.49
CA ILE A 292 -20.36 -3.10 12.02
C ILE A 292 -20.19 -4.19 13.09
N GLU A 293 -19.94 -3.80 14.34
CA GLU A 293 -19.79 -4.73 15.45
C GLU A 293 -21.08 -5.50 15.74
N GLN A 294 -22.24 -4.83 15.70
CA GLN A 294 -23.54 -5.46 15.94
C GLN A 294 -23.85 -6.54 14.90
N VAL A 295 -23.79 -6.18 13.61
CA VAL A 295 -24.08 -7.09 12.49
C VAL A 295 -23.08 -8.25 12.47
N ARG A 296 -21.78 -7.96 12.65
CA ARG A 296 -20.75 -9.00 12.72
C ARG A 296 -20.97 -9.96 13.88
N ARG A 297 -21.34 -9.45 15.07
CA ARG A 297 -21.60 -10.29 16.24
C ARG A 297 -22.82 -11.18 16.05
N GLN A 298 -23.85 -10.66 15.39
CA GLN A 298 -25.02 -11.46 15.06
C GLN A 298 -24.66 -12.50 14.02
N LEU A 299 -24.22 -12.12 12.82
CA LEU A 299 -23.93 -13.06 11.72
C LEU A 299 -22.79 -14.05 12.02
N GLY A 300 -21.86 -13.71 12.92
CA GLY A 300 -20.77 -14.62 13.28
C GLY A 300 -19.83 -14.90 12.10
N ASP A 301 -19.57 -16.17 11.82
CA ASP A 301 -18.69 -16.59 10.72
C ASP A 301 -19.27 -16.22 9.34
N GLU A 302 -20.60 -16.12 9.24
CA GLU A 302 -21.31 -15.80 8.02
C GLU A 302 -21.19 -14.33 7.59
N PHE A 303 -20.63 -13.48 8.45
CA PHE A 303 -20.30 -12.09 8.09
C PHE A 303 -19.38 -12.01 6.85
N ARG A 304 -18.60 -13.06 6.57
CA ARG A 304 -17.76 -13.13 5.37
C ARG A 304 -18.54 -13.17 4.07
N ILE A 305 -19.71 -13.82 4.04
CA ILE A 305 -20.54 -13.85 2.82
C ILE A 305 -20.98 -12.43 2.46
N LEU A 306 -21.32 -11.63 3.47
CA LEU A 306 -21.60 -10.22 3.29
C LEU A 306 -20.38 -9.45 2.77
N MET A 307 -19.18 -9.68 3.33
CA MET A 307 -17.95 -9.00 2.86
C MET A 307 -17.53 -9.37 1.44
N ASN A 308 -17.96 -10.52 0.93
CA ASN A 308 -17.73 -10.95 -0.45
C ASN A 308 -18.81 -10.45 -1.42
N SER A 309 -19.79 -9.70 -0.94
CA SER A 309 -20.85 -9.09 -1.75
C SER A 309 -20.46 -7.69 -2.21
N ASN A 310 -21.13 -7.17 -3.22
CA ASN A 310 -20.90 -5.83 -3.73
C ASN A 310 -21.25 -4.70 -2.74
N ALA A 311 -20.72 -3.50 -2.99
CA ALA A 311 -20.89 -2.35 -2.11
C ALA A 311 -22.35 -1.92 -1.87
N ALA A 312 -23.27 -2.17 -2.81
CA ALA A 312 -24.68 -1.82 -2.64
C ALA A 312 -25.35 -2.71 -1.58
N VAL A 313 -25.04 -4.01 -1.56
CA VAL A 313 -25.49 -4.93 -0.51
C VAL A 313 -24.97 -4.48 0.84
N ILE A 314 -23.70 -4.10 0.91
CA ILE A 314 -23.07 -3.62 2.14
C ILE A 314 -23.77 -2.36 2.67
N ASP A 315 -24.06 -1.37 1.82
CA ASP A 315 -24.79 -0.17 2.22
C ASP A 315 -26.17 -0.49 2.77
N GLN A 316 -26.90 -1.40 2.10
CA GLN A 316 -28.21 -1.84 2.54
C GLN A 316 -28.13 -2.55 3.90
N ALA A 317 -27.11 -3.38 4.10
CA ALA A 317 -26.89 -4.12 5.34
C ALA A 317 -26.66 -3.24 6.57
N GLY A 318 -26.20 -1.99 6.37
CA GLY A 318 -26.14 -0.99 7.44
C GLY A 318 -27.51 -0.64 8.05
N HIS A 319 -28.61 -0.94 7.35
CA HIS A 319 -29.98 -0.60 7.72
C HIS A 319 -30.84 -1.82 8.08
N TRP A 320 -30.32 -3.04 7.96
CA TRP A 320 -31.06 -4.23 8.38
C TRP A 320 -31.35 -4.16 9.88
N THR A 321 -32.52 -4.64 10.29
CA THR A 321 -32.89 -4.77 11.70
C THR A 321 -32.33 -6.05 12.29
N ASP A 322 -32.23 -6.10 13.62
CA ASP A 322 -31.74 -7.30 14.31
C ASP A 322 -32.67 -8.52 14.08
N GLU A 323 -33.98 -8.30 13.96
CA GLU A 323 -34.95 -9.35 13.62
C GLU A 323 -34.73 -9.90 12.21
N GLU A 324 -34.45 -9.02 11.24
CA GLU A 324 -34.14 -9.43 9.87
C GLU A 324 -32.83 -10.23 9.79
N ILE A 325 -31.82 -9.85 10.55
CA ILE A 325 -30.55 -10.58 10.63
C ILE A 325 -30.74 -11.97 11.25
N GLU A 326 -31.56 -12.09 12.30
CA GLU A 326 -31.86 -13.40 12.89
C GLU A 326 -32.68 -14.29 11.94
N LYS A 327 -33.58 -13.72 11.14
CA LYS A 327 -34.32 -14.49 10.13
C LYS A 327 -33.42 -14.96 8.99
N ILE A 328 -32.54 -14.09 8.48
CA ILE A 328 -31.68 -14.48 7.35
C ILE A 328 -30.69 -15.56 7.75
N LYS A 329 -30.18 -15.56 9.00
CA LYS A 329 -29.19 -16.52 9.52
C LYS A 329 -29.49 -17.97 9.17
N PHE A 330 -30.75 -18.37 9.28
CA PHE A 330 -31.18 -19.73 8.94
C PHE A 330 -30.84 -20.08 7.49
N TYR A 331 -30.97 -19.11 6.58
CA TYR A 331 -30.71 -19.26 5.15
C TYR A 331 -29.25 -19.04 4.78
N VAL A 332 -28.47 -18.32 5.60
CA VAL A 332 -27.10 -17.92 5.20
C VAL A 332 -26.20 -19.11 4.88
N GLY A 333 -26.37 -20.24 5.57
CA GLY A 333 -25.62 -21.48 5.29
C GLY A 333 -25.92 -22.14 3.93
N TYR A 334 -26.97 -21.70 3.23
CA TYR A 334 -27.38 -22.23 1.92
C TYR A 334 -27.12 -21.25 0.76
N ILE A 335 -26.72 -20.01 1.05
CA ILE A 335 -26.58 -18.96 0.05
C ILE A 335 -25.13 -18.47 -0.05
N ASN A 336 -24.79 -17.83 -1.15
CA ASN A 336 -23.52 -17.16 -1.36
C ASN A 336 -23.76 -15.66 -1.62
N ALA A 337 -22.67 -14.91 -1.85
CA ALA A 337 -22.75 -13.49 -2.15
C ALA A 337 -23.64 -13.21 -3.37
N GLU A 338 -23.53 -14.01 -4.44
CA GLU A 338 -24.31 -13.83 -5.67
C GLU A 338 -25.83 -13.91 -5.46
N VAL A 339 -26.29 -14.79 -4.56
CA VAL A 339 -27.72 -14.88 -4.18
C VAL A 339 -28.19 -13.58 -3.51
N ILE A 340 -27.41 -13.06 -2.56
CA ILE A 340 -27.77 -11.82 -1.85
C ILE A 340 -27.76 -10.64 -2.84
N GLU A 341 -26.76 -10.57 -3.71
CA GLU A 341 -26.67 -9.55 -4.75
C GLU A 341 -27.84 -9.61 -5.73
N ALA A 342 -28.25 -10.81 -6.15
CA ALA A 342 -29.38 -11.00 -7.05
C ALA A 342 -30.70 -10.45 -6.48
N LEU A 343 -30.85 -10.44 -5.16
CA LEU A 343 -32.04 -9.95 -4.46
C LEU A 343 -31.89 -8.53 -3.91
N SER A 344 -30.69 -7.94 -3.98
CA SER A 344 -30.37 -6.63 -3.39
C SER A 344 -31.04 -5.43 -4.07
N THR A 345 -31.67 -5.64 -5.23
CA THR A 345 -32.50 -4.60 -5.88
C THR A 345 -33.77 -4.31 -5.07
N LEU A 346 -34.19 -5.23 -4.20
CA LEU A 346 -35.34 -5.09 -3.33
C LEU A 346 -34.91 -4.74 -1.89
N PRO A 347 -35.79 -4.09 -1.09
CA PRO A 347 -35.59 -3.96 0.35
C PRO A 347 -35.41 -5.33 1.02
N PHE A 348 -34.53 -5.42 2.01
CA PHE A 348 -34.10 -6.70 2.58
C PHE A 348 -35.22 -7.60 3.14
N ALA A 349 -36.30 -7.00 3.64
CA ALA A 349 -37.49 -7.75 4.05
C ALA A 349 -38.05 -8.65 2.93
N TYR A 350 -37.99 -8.21 1.67
CA TYR A 350 -38.37 -9.01 0.51
C TYR A 350 -37.43 -10.19 0.30
N THR A 351 -36.12 -10.00 0.46
CA THR A 351 -35.14 -11.09 0.40
C THR A 351 -35.53 -12.20 1.36
N ILE A 352 -35.82 -11.88 2.62
CA ILE A 352 -36.24 -12.87 3.62
C ILE A 352 -37.52 -13.60 3.18
N SER A 353 -38.54 -12.86 2.72
CA SER A 353 -39.81 -13.46 2.27
C SER A 353 -39.67 -14.30 1.00
N ILE A 354 -38.75 -13.95 0.10
CA ILE A 354 -38.42 -14.78 -1.08
C ILE A 354 -37.76 -16.07 -0.61
N MET A 355 -36.75 -15.99 0.26
CA MET A 355 -36.06 -17.18 0.78
C MET A 355 -37.02 -18.11 1.54
N GLU A 356 -37.92 -17.56 2.35
CA GLU A 356 -38.96 -18.32 3.06
C GLU A 356 -39.95 -18.97 2.11
N GLY A 357 -40.45 -18.24 1.10
CA GLY A 357 -41.33 -18.80 0.08
C GLY A 357 -40.67 -19.91 -0.74
N LEU A 358 -39.40 -19.75 -1.10
CA LEU A 358 -38.64 -20.79 -1.80
C LEU A 358 -38.41 -22.02 -0.92
N TRP A 359 -38.09 -21.83 0.35
CA TRP A 359 -37.96 -22.93 1.30
C TRP A 359 -39.27 -23.73 1.41
N ASN A 360 -40.42 -23.04 1.52
CA ASN A 360 -41.72 -23.68 1.65
C ASN A 360 -42.17 -24.38 0.36
N ALA A 361 -41.96 -23.75 -0.81
CA ALA A 361 -42.44 -24.27 -2.08
C ALA A 361 -41.52 -25.32 -2.71
N MET A 362 -40.20 -25.14 -2.60
CA MET A 362 -39.20 -25.97 -3.30
C MET A 362 -38.42 -26.90 -2.35
N GLY A 363 -38.46 -26.62 -1.05
CA GLY A 363 -37.83 -27.45 -0.03
C GLY A 363 -36.31 -27.34 0.05
N ARG A 364 -35.75 -28.14 0.95
CA ARG A 364 -34.32 -28.14 1.30
C ARG A 364 -33.39 -28.52 0.14
N GLU A 365 -33.79 -29.48 -0.70
CA GLU A 365 -32.96 -29.96 -1.81
C GLU A 365 -32.64 -28.84 -2.81
N PHE A 366 -33.64 -27.99 -3.12
CA PHE A 366 -33.44 -26.81 -3.96
C PHE A 366 -32.45 -25.81 -3.33
N MET A 367 -32.61 -25.56 -2.04
CA MET A 367 -31.77 -24.62 -1.29
C MET A 367 -30.32 -25.09 -1.17
N GLU A 368 -30.08 -26.39 -1.06
CA GLU A 368 -28.71 -26.94 -0.97
C GLU A 368 -28.04 -27.08 -2.34
N GLN A 369 -28.80 -27.38 -3.41
CA GLN A 369 -28.21 -27.82 -4.68
C GLN A 369 -28.42 -26.85 -5.85
N GLN A 370 -29.45 -26.01 -5.80
CA GLN A 370 -29.90 -25.25 -6.98
C GLN A 370 -29.79 -23.74 -6.79
N ILE A 371 -30.06 -23.21 -5.59
CA ILE A 371 -30.21 -21.76 -5.39
C ILE A 371 -28.95 -20.95 -5.72
N THR A 372 -27.76 -21.53 -5.50
CA THR A 372 -26.46 -20.92 -5.78
C THR A 372 -25.94 -21.18 -7.20
N THR A 373 -26.66 -21.98 -8.00
CA THR A 373 -26.28 -22.26 -9.39
C THR A 373 -26.59 -21.07 -10.30
N PRO A 374 -25.91 -20.92 -11.46
CA PRO A 374 -26.21 -19.84 -12.40
C PRO A 374 -27.70 -19.77 -12.80
N GLN A 375 -28.35 -20.93 -12.98
CA GLN A 375 -29.79 -20.99 -13.27
C GLN A 375 -30.63 -20.50 -12.08
N GLY A 376 -30.27 -20.88 -10.86
CA GLY A 376 -30.91 -20.39 -9.63
C GLY A 376 -30.80 -18.88 -9.50
N ILE A 377 -29.61 -18.32 -9.71
CA ILE A 377 -29.37 -16.87 -9.70
C ILE A 377 -30.21 -16.13 -10.76
N ILE A 378 -30.31 -16.68 -11.98
CA ILE A 378 -31.17 -16.10 -13.03
C ILE A 378 -32.64 -16.10 -12.60
N ALA A 379 -33.11 -17.19 -11.99
CA ALA A 379 -34.48 -17.29 -11.50
C ALA A 379 -34.75 -16.25 -10.40
N LEU A 380 -33.83 -16.09 -9.44
CA LEU A 380 -33.93 -15.08 -8.38
C LEU A 380 -33.99 -13.65 -8.93
N LYS A 381 -33.15 -13.32 -9.92
CA LYS A 381 -33.20 -12.01 -10.59
C LYS A 381 -34.55 -11.78 -11.29
N GLY A 382 -35.09 -12.81 -11.93
CA GLY A 382 -36.42 -12.74 -12.55
C GLY A 382 -37.55 -12.53 -11.54
N ILE A 383 -37.49 -13.20 -10.40
CA ILE A 383 -38.43 -12.99 -9.29
C ILE A 383 -38.31 -11.57 -8.76
N ALA A 384 -37.08 -11.09 -8.50
CA ALA A 384 -36.85 -9.76 -7.97
C ALA A 384 -37.35 -8.66 -8.90
N ALA A 385 -37.04 -8.75 -10.20
CA ALA A 385 -37.51 -7.82 -11.21
C ALA A 385 -39.05 -7.80 -11.31
N LYS A 386 -39.68 -8.97 -11.28
CA LYS A 386 -41.16 -9.03 -11.31
C LYS A 386 -41.80 -8.41 -10.07
N ILE A 387 -41.19 -8.55 -8.89
CA ILE A 387 -41.67 -7.89 -7.67
C ILE A 387 -41.50 -6.37 -7.78
N GLU A 388 -40.37 -5.92 -8.33
CA GLU A 388 -40.10 -4.50 -8.59
C GLU A 388 -41.13 -3.91 -9.56
N ASP A 389 -41.43 -4.60 -10.67
CA ASP A 389 -42.45 -4.23 -11.67
C ASP A 389 -43.86 -4.12 -11.07
N MET A 390 -44.17 -4.95 -10.06
CA MET A 390 -45.45 -4.90 -9.35
C MET A 390 -45.54 -3.75 -8.33
N GLY A 391 -44.43 -3.05 -8.08
CA GLY A 391 -44.35 -1.91 -7.16
C GLY A 391 -44.15 -2.33 -5.71
N THR A 392 -42.96 -2.08 -5.18
CA THR A 392 -42.58 -2.39 -3.78
C THR A 392 -43.35 -1.59 -2.73
N GLU A 393 -44.00 -0.49 -3.12
CA GLU A 393 -44.91 0.30 -2.27
C GLU A 393 -46.32 -0.32 -2.18
N SER A 394 -46.72 -1.12 -3.17
CA SER A 394 -48.06 -1.69 -3.29
C SER A 394 -48.17 -3.07 -2.66
N ILE A 395 -47.05 -3.78 -2.51
CA ILE A 395 -46.99 -5.14 -1.98
C ILE A 395 -46.32 -5.10 -0.61
N VAL A 396 -46.84 -5.89 0.33
CA VAL A 396 -46.19 -6.07 1.63
C VAL A 396 -45.26 -7.27 1.50
N PRO A 397 -43.99 -7.23 1.99
CA PRO A 397 -43.04 -8.33 1.85
C PRO A 397 -43.60 -9.70 2.23
N SER A 398 -44.38 -9.78 3.31
CA SER A 398 -44.99 -11.04 3.79
C SER A 398 -45.92 -11.72 2.78
N LYS A 399 -46.50 -10.98 1.82
CA LYS A 399 -47.34 -11.57 0.76
C LYS A 399 -46.53 -12.34 -0.28
N ILE A 400 -45.23 -12.08 -0.40
CA ILE A 400 -44.36 -12.75 -1.38
C ILE A 400 -44.28 -14.26 -1.12
N VAL A 401 -44.26 -14.68 0.15
CA VAL A 401 -44.27 -16.11 0.53
C VAL A 401 -45.45 -16.83 -0.15
N GLY A 402 -46.66 -16.30 0.05
CA GLY A 402 -47.86 -16.86 -0.56
C GLY A 402 -47.88 -16.74 -2.09
N MET A 403 -47.25 -15.72 -2.69
CA MET A 403 -47.16 -15.58 -4.15
C MET A 403 -46.25 -16.66 -4.77
N ILE A 404 -45.16 -17.02 -4.08
CA ILE A 404 -44.28 -18.12 -4.49
C ILE A 404 -45.01 -19.46 -4.34
N GLU A 405 -45.63 -19.71 -3.19
CA GLU A 405 -46.39 -20.95 -2.93
C GLU A 405 -47.57 -21.14 -3.91
N ASN A 406 -48.23 -20.06 -4.29
CA ASN A 406 -49.33 -20.08 -5.27
C ASN A 406 -48.86 -19.98 -6.73
N LYS A 407 -47.59 -20.33 -7.02
CA LYS A 407 -47.08 -20.51 -8.39
C LYS A 407 -47.07 -19.26 -9.27
N LEU A 408 -47.11 -18.06 -8.68
CA LEU A 408 -47.07 -16.81 -9.45
C LEU A 408 -45.73 -16.61 -10.19
N PHE A 409 -44.67 -17.28 -9.72
CA PHE A 409 -43.32 -17.23 -10.28
C PHE A 409 -42.91 -18.53 -10.99
N ASP A 410 -43.87 -19.39 -11.36
CA ASP A 410 -43.60 -20.67 -12.04
C ASP A 410 -42.81 -20.51 -13.35
N SER A 411 -42.95 -19.38 -14.05
CA SER A 411 -42.16 -19.07 -15.24
C SER A 411 -40.64 -19.07 -14.97
N HIS A 412 -40.22 -18.90 -13.71
CA HIS A 412 -38.81 -18.91 -13.30
C HIS A 412 -38.44 -20.18 -12.51
N LEU A 413 -39.41 -20.79 -11.81
CA LEU A 413 -39.17 -21.88 -10.86
C LEU A 413 -39.48 -23.29 -11.40
N SER A 414 -40.36 -23.41 -12.40
CA SER A 414 -40.83 -24.70 -12.92
C SER A 414 -39.71 -25.63 -13.40
N GLN A 415 -38.59 -25.08 -13.89
CA GLN A 415 -37.42 -25.86 -14.30
C GLN A 415 -36.75 -26.64 -13.15
N PHE A 416 -37.05 -26.30 -11.90
CA PHE A 416 -36.50 -26.93 -10.70
C PHE A 416 -37.52 -27.82 -9.98
N SER A 417 -38.80 -27.72 -10.34
CA SER A 417 -39.87 -28.56 -9.80
C SER A 417 -39.85 -29.89 -10.56
N LYS A 418 -39.47 -30.98 -9.88
CA LYS A 418 -39.57 -32.34 -10.43
C LYS A 418 -41.00 -32.86 -10.41
#